data_AF-A0A838RBN5-F1
#
_entry.id   AF-A0A838RBN5-F1
#
_cell.length_a   1.000
_cell.length_b   1.000
_cell.length_c   1.000
_cell.angle_alpha   90.00
_cell.angle_beta   90.00
_cell.angle_gamma   90.00
#
_symmetry.space_group_name_H-M   'P 1'
#
loop_
_entity.id
_entity.type
_entity.pdbx_description
1 polymer ?
#
loop_
_entity_poly.entity_id
_entity_poly.type
_entity_poly.pdbx_seq_one_letter_code
_entity_poly.pdbx_strand_id
1 'polypeptide(L)' 'MELSQPNKPYHTEHNIVYSSQYHVIFCPKYRRKVLSEAVAACMKELIFAKQVEYGYMVIEMEIREDHVHLQT' A
#
# COMPACT_ATOMS: atom_id res chain seq x y z
N MET A 1 -6.03 30.44 -9.44
CA MET A 1 -5.78 29.33 -8.49
C MET A 1 -5.04 28.28 -9.30
N GLU A 2 -3.70 28.31 -9.23
CA GLU A 2 -2.88 27.33 -9.96
C GLU A 2 -3.12 25.97 -9.30
N LEU A 3 -3.76 25.06 -10.03
CA LEU A 3 -3.80 23.66 -9.66
C LEU A 3 -2.41 23.11 -9.96
N SER A 4 -1.48 23.24 -9.02
CA SER A 4 -0.26 22.45 -9.06
C SER A 4 -0.69 20.99 -8.94
N GLN A 5 -0.73 20.29 -10.06
CA GLN A 5 -0.90 18.85 -10.00
C GLN A 5 0.45 18.31 -9.52
N PRO A 6 0.53 17.70 -8.33
CA PRO A 6 1.76 17.02 -7.93
C PRO A 6 2.07 15.99 -9.02
N ASN A 7 3.35 15.80 -9.31
CA ASN A 7 3.83 14.94 -10.37
C ASN A 7 3.40 13.49 -10.08
N LYS A 8 2.22 13.09 -10.58
CA LYS A 8 1.67 11.75 -10.38
C LYS A 8 2.40 10.78 -11.31
N PRO A 9 2.98 9.69 -10.81
CA PRO A 9 3.56 8.69 -11.68
C PRO A 9 2.42 8.08 -12.52
N TYR A 10 2.61 8.07 -13.83
CA TYR A 10 1.74 7.39 -14.78
C TYR A 10 2.43 6.11 -15.25
N HIS A 11 1.70 5.01 -15.19
CA HIS A 11 2.10 3.73 -15.74
C HIS A 11 1.51 3.60 -17.15
N THR A 12 2.27 2.98 -18.05
CA THR A 12 1.83 2.70 -19.42
C THR A 12 1.98 1.23 -19.68
N GLU A 13 0.90 0.58 -20.08
CA GLU A 13 0.90 -0.82 -20.47
C GLU A 13 0.10 -0.98 -21.77
N HIS A 14 0.75 -1.53 -22.80
CA HIS A 14 0.21 -1.64 -24.16
C HIS A 14 -0.41 -0.32 -24.66
N ASN A 15 -1.74 -0.21 -24.59
CA ASN A 15 -2.52 0.94 -25.07
C ASN A 15 -3.23 1.70 -23.93
N ILE A 16 -2.84 1.46 -22.67
CA ILE A 16 -3.46 2.05 -21.49
C ILE A 16 -2.43 2.90 -20.75
N VAL A 17 -2.77 4.15 -20.48
CA VAL A 17 -2.03 5.04 -19.59
C VAL A 17 -2.88 5.27 -18.35
N TYR A 18 -2.35 4.97 -17.17
CA TYR A 18 -3.12 5.04 -15.93
C TYR A 18 -2.27 5.53 -14.75
N SER A 19 -2.94 6.11 -13.76
CA SER A 19 -2.37 6.41 -12.45
C SER A 19 -3.40 5.99 -11.41
N SER A 20 -3.30 4.74 -10.95
CA SER A 20 -4.28 4.12 -10.07
C SER A 20 -3.69 4.00 -8.67
N GLN A 21 -3.85 5.06 -7.89
CA GLN A 21 -3.39 5.12 -6.51
C GLN A 21 -4.54 4.84 -5.54
N TYR A 22 -4.30 3.99 -4.55
CA TYR A 22 -5.32 3.58 -3.59
C TYR A 22 -4.79 3.68 -2.16
N HIS A 23 -5.65 4.17 -1.26
CA HIS A 23 -5.43 4.12 0.19
C HIS A 23 -6.22 2.95 0.76
N VAL A 24 -5.53 1.84 1.00
CA VAL A 24 -6.11 0.61 1.52
C VAL A 24 -5.81 0.54 3.02
N ILE A 25 -6.86 0.48 3.83
CA ILE A 25 -6.74 0.33 5.28
C ILE A 25 -7.47 -0.93 5.70
N PHE A 26 -6.81 -1.77 6.49
CA PHE A 26 -7.42 -2.98 7.04
C PHE A 26 -6.95 -3.24 8.47
N CYS A 27 -7.77 -3.96 9.23
CA CYS A 27 -7.54 -4.25 10.64
C CYS A 27 -7.54 -5.76 10.89
N PRO A 28 -6.78 -6.25 11.89
CA PRO A 28 -6.91 -7.63 12.37
C PRO A 28 -8.33 -7.90 12.88
N LYS A 29 -8.73 -9.17 12.89
CA LYS A 29 -10.05 -9.59 13.39
C LYS A 29 -10.28 -9.06 14.81
N TYR A 30 -11.43 -8.41 15.02
CA TYR A 30 -11.80 -7.72 16.27
C TYR A 30 -10.87 -6.56 16.68
N ARG A 31 -10.07 -6.02 15.75
CA ARG A 31 -9.13 -4.92 16.02
C ARG A 31 -8.16 -5.26 17.17
N ARG A 32 -7.80 -6.53 17.30
CA ARG A 32 -6.85 -6.98 18.31
C ARG A 32 -5.47 -6.39 17.99
N LYS A 33 -4.78 -5.95 19.03
CA LYS A 33 -3.40 -5.41 18.96
C LYS A 33 -2.37 -6.53 18.77
N VAL A 34 -2.42 -7.20 17.63
CA VAL A 34 -1.59 -8.39 17.33
C VAL A 34 -0.40 -8.06 16.44
N LEU A 35 -0.35 -6.86 15.86
CA LEU A 35 0.75 -6.40 15.01
C LEU A 35 1.89 -5.90 15.90
N SER A 36 2.49 -6.80 16.68
CA SER A 36 3.74 -6.54 17.40
C SER A 36 4.91 -6.44 16.43
N GLU A 37 6.07 -5.94 16.87
CA GLU A 37 7.25 -5.69 16.03
C GLU A 37 7.58 -6.85 15.07
N ALA A 38 7.62 -8.09 15.58
CA ALA A 38 7.92 -9.27 14.79
C ALA A 38 6.81 -9.61 13.76
N VAL A 39 5.54 -9.44 14.15
CA VAL A 39 4.40 -9.71 13.27
C VAL A 39 4.28 -8.63 12.19
N ALA A 40 4.53 -7.37 12.55
CA ALA A 40 4.55 -6.24 11.64
C ALA A 40 5.68 -6.38 10.60
N ALA A 41 6.88 -6.81 11.01
CA ALA A 41 7.98 -7.11 10.08
C ALA A 41 7.58 -8.20 9.07
N CYS A 42 7.03 -9.32 9.55
CA CYS A 42 6.55 -10.40 8.69
C CYS A 42 5.44 -9.92 7.73
N MET A 43 4.51 -9.08 8.20
CA MET A 43 3.46 -8.51 7.36
C MET A 43 4.04 -7.64 6.23
N LYS A 44 5.05 -6.80 6.52
CA LYS A 44 5.73 -6.00 5.49
C LYS A 44 6.33 -6.90 4.41
N GLU A 45 7.07 -7.93 4.81
CA GLU A 45 7.67 -8.90 3.88
C GLU A 45 6.63 -9.57 2.98
N LEU A 46 5.51 -10.01 3.56
CA LEU A 46 4.42 -10.63 2.80
C LEU A 46 3.78 -9.65 1.81
N ILE A 47 3.59 -8.40 2.18
CA ILE A 47 3.05 -7.38 1.27
C ILE A 47 4.03 -7.14 0.10
N PHE A 48 5.33 -7.00 0.36
CA PHE A 48 6.31 -6.85 -0.72
C PHE A 48 6.42 -8.09 -1.60
N ALA A 49 6.30 -9.30 -1.05
CA ALA A 49 6.22 -10.51 -1.85
C ALA A 49 4.99 -10.51 -2.77
N LYS A 50 3.83 -10.06 -2.26
CA LYS A 50 2.61 -9.91 -3.05
C LYS A 50 2.68 -8.78 -4.08
N GLN A 51 3.46 -7.74 -3.83
CA GLN A 51 3.74 -6.69 -4.80
C GLN A 51 4.33 -7.28 -6.09
N VAL A 52 5.31 -8.17 -5.96
CA VAL A 52 5.94 -8.85 -7.11
C VAL A 52 4.96 -9.78 -7.82
N GLU A 53 4.11 -10.48 -7.07
CA GLU A 53 3.14 -11.43 -7.61
C GLU A 53 2.00 -10.76 -8.39
N TYR A 54 1.47 -9.63 -7.89
CA TYR A 54 0.30 -8.96 -8.46
C TYR A 54 0.63 -7.70 -9.26
N GLY A 55 1.89 -7.24 -9.26
CA GLY A 55 2.34 -6.11 -10.09
C GLY A 55 1.84 -4.74 -9.64
N TYR A 56 1.29 -4.59 -8.43
CA TYR A 56 1.07 -3.27 -7.84
C TYR A 56 2.40 -2.66 -7.36
N MET A 57 2.39 -1.39 -6.97
CA MET A 57 3.55 -0.72 -6.39
C MET A 57 3.15 -0.16 -5.03
N VAL A 58 3.95 -0.38 -3.99
CA VAL A 58 3.72 0.25 -2.68
C VAL A 58 4.47 1.57 -2.63
N ILE A 59 3.73 2.66 -2.47
CA ILE A 59 4.25 4.02 -2.31
C ILE A 59 4.59 4.27 -0.84
N GLU A 60 3.67 3.93 0.05
CA GLU A 60 3.81 4.14 1.50
C GLU A 60 3.13 3.01 2.27
N MET A 61 3.70 2.61 3.40
CA MET A 61 3.12 1.58 4.26
C MET A 61 3.36 1.92 5.73
N GLU A 62 2.29 2.16 6.48
CA GLU A 62 2.34 2.32 7.93
C GLU A 62 1.63 1.15 8.60
N ILE A 63 2.28 0.53 9.58
CA ILE A 63 1.69 -0.54 10.40
C ILE A 63 1.58 -0.04 11.83
N ARG A 64 0.37 -0.06 12.37
CA ARG A 64 0.08 0.16 13.79
C ARG A 64 -0.33 -1.15 14.44
N GLU A 65 -0.35 -1.20 15.77
CA GLU A 65 -0.67 -2.43 16.52
C GLU A 65 -2.00 -3.07 16.12
N ASP A 66 -2.98 -2.26 15.72
CA ASP A 66 -4.37 -2.64 15.47
C ASP A 66 -4.83 -2.45 14.02
N HIS A 67 -3.99 -1.92 13.12
CA HIS A 67 -4.34 -1.74 11.70
C HIS A 67 -3.12 -1.47 10.80
N VAL A 68 -3.30 -1.68 9.50
CA VAL A 68 -2.31 -1.41 8.45
C VAL A 68 -2.87 -0.38 7.48
N HIS A 69 -2.06 0.62 7.16
CA HIS A 69 -2.27 1.57 6.07
C HIS A 69 -1.32 1.20 4.93
N LEU A 70 -1.89 1.04 3.73
CA LEU A 70 -1.16 0.77 2.51
C LEU A 70 -1.56 1.80 1.46
N GLN A 71 -0.58 2.52 0.94
CA GLN A 71 -0.74 3.37 -0.22
C GLN A 71 -0.04 2.71 -1.40
N THR A 72 -0.83 2.34 -2.40
CA THR A 72 -0.35 1.81 -3.69
C THR A 72 -0.47 2.84 -4.77
#